data_AF-A0A973BXG8-F1
#
_entry.id   AF-A0A973BXG8-F1
#
_cell.length_a   1.000
_cell.length_b   1.000
_cell.length_c   1.000
_cell.angle_alpha   90.00
_cell.angle_beta   90.00
_cell.angle_gamma   90.00
#
_symmetry.space_group_name_H-M   'P 1'
#
loop_
_entity.id
_entity.type
_entity.pdbx_description
1 polymer ?
#
loop_
_entity_poly.entity_id
_entity_poly.type
_entity_poly.pdbx_seq_one_letter_code
_entity_poly.pdbx_strand_id
1 'polypeptide(L)'
;MKIITSIAVLTLIVSLSGCSATVAEQKQSLKSFENAKSWYLSGDLDSAEHHLQWLHSKGLASSQSWALLGNIYFRQYRFEASEQAYVRSLEFDSSNNDIWFNLALNQLRQTTNTLMDARGQLKETDDQLDGLLKDLLGLQKLSIEDIK
;
A
#
# COMPACT_ATOMS: atom_id res chain seq x y z
N MET A 1 -15.31 -18.92 -50.40
CA MET A 1 -14.03 -18.21 -50.14
C MET A 1 -14.20 -16.82 -49.51
N LYS A 2 -15.12 -15.97 -50.02
CA LYS A 2 -15.35 -14.60 -49.48
C LYS A 2 -15.80 -14.53 -48.00
N ILE A 3 -16.60 -15.49 -47.53
CA ILE A 3 -17.12 -15.50 -46.14
C ILE A 3 -16.02 -15.88 -45.14
N ILE A 4 -15.14 -16.82 -45.49
CA ILE A 4 -14.03 -17.26 -44.63
C ILE A 4 -12.98 -16.15 -44.50
N THR A 5 -12.70 -15.41 -45.58
CA THR A 5 -11.84 -14.22 -45.53
C THR A 5 -12.46 -13.09 -44.69
N SER A 6 -13.77 -12.87 -44.76
CA SER A 6 -14.44 -11.85 -43.94
C SER A 6 -14.44 -12.17 -42.44
N ILE A 7 -14.59 -13.45 -42.07
CA ILE A 7 -14.53 -13.88 -40.66
C ILE A 7 -13.10 -13.76 -40.12
N ALA A 8 -12.09 -14.13 -40.91
CA ALA A 8 -10.68 -14.00 -40.54
C ALA A 8 -10.23 -12.53 -40.39
N VAL A 9 -10.78 -11.62 -41.19
CA VAL A 9 -10.54 -10.18 -41.08
C VAL A 9 -11.22 -9.61 -39.82
N LEU A 10 -12.44 -10.07 -39.49
CA LEU A 10 -13.16 -9.62 -38.30
C LEU A 10 -12.46 -10.04 -37.01
N THR A 11 -11.93 -11.26 -36.92
CA THR A 11 -11.20 -11.74 -35.74
C THR A 11 -9.83 -11.08 -35.56
N LEU A 12 -9.15 -10.71 -36.66
CA LEU A 12 -7.87 -9.99 -36.62
C LEU A 12 -8.03 -8.53 -36.16
N ILE A 13 -9.15 -7.88 -36.48
CA ILE A 13 -9.41 -6.49 -36.06
C ILE A 13 -9.71 -6.41 -34.55
N VAL A 14 -10.38 -7.41 -33.99
CA VAL A 14 -10.71 -7.47 -32.55
C VAL A 14 -9.45 -7.63 -31.68
N SER A 15 -8.45 -8.39 -32.15
CA SER A 15 -7.19 -8.58 -31.41
C SER A 15 -6.28 -7.34 -31.43
N LEU A 16 -6.24 -6.60 -32.54
CA LEU A 16 -5.45 -5.36 -32.68
C LEU A 16 -6.01 -4.22 -31.82
N SER A 17 -7.34 -4.16 -31.66
CA SER A 17 -8.02 -3.14 -30.85
C SER A 17 -7.75 -3.34 -29.35
N GLY A 18 -7.66 -4.61 -28.90
CA GLY A 18 -7.37 -4.96 -27.50
C GLY A 18 -5.98 -4.50 -27.05
N CYS A 19 -4.93 -4.77 -27.84
CA CYS A 19 -3.56 -4.37 -27.48
C CYS A 19 -3.38 -2.85 -27.36
N SER A 20 -4.03 -2.05 -28.22
CA SER A 20 -3.91 -0.59 -28.17
C SER A 20 -4.59 0.02 -26.94
N ALA A 21 -5.72 -0.55 -26.50
CA ALA A 21 -6.40 -0.12 -25.28
C ALA A 21 -5.52 -0.41 -24.04
N THR A 22 -4.93 -1.60 -23.96
CA THR A 22 -4.07 -2.00 -22.85
C THR A 22 -2.80 -1.14 -22.73
N VAL A 23 -2.16 -0.77 -23.85
CA VAL A 23 -0.97 0.10 -23.82
C VAL A 23 -1.32 1.52 -23.34
N ALA A 24 -2.46 2.05 -23.74
CA ALA A 24 -2.93 3.36 -23.29
C ALA A 24 -3.23 3.36 -21.78
N GLU A 25 -3.90 2.32 -21.28
CA GLU A 25 -4.19 2.11 -19.87
C GLU A 25 -2.92 1.95 -19.02
N GLN A 26 -1.95 1.17 -19.49
CA GLN A 26 -0.65 1.02 -18.81
C GLN A 26 0.10 2.35 -18.72
N LYS A 27 0.12 3.13 -19.80
CA LYS A 27 0.74 4.46 -19.81
C LYS A 27 0.03 5.41 -18.85
N GLN A 28 -1.29 5.35 -18.79
CA GLN A 28 -2.10 6.14 -17.88
C GLN A 28 -1.87 5.74 -16.42
N SER A 29 -1.84 4.44 -16.11
CA SER A 29 -1.52 3.89 -14.79
C SER A 29 -0.16 4.39 -14.32
N LEU A 30 0.88 4.23 -15.16
CA LEU A 30 2.24 4.67 -14.84
C LEU A 30 2.30 6.17 -14.56
N LYS A 31 1.73 7.00 -15.45
CA LYS A 31 1.73 8.46 -15.25
C LYS A 31 1.01 8.86 -13.96
N SER A 32 -0.14 8.24 -13.68
CA SER A 32 -0.92 8.53 -12.48
C SER A 32 -0.16 8.11 -11.22
N PHE A 33 0.50 6.95 -11.25
CA PHE A 33 1.36 6.50 -10.18
C PHE A 33 2.54 7.46 -9.91
N GLU A 34 3.22 7.94 -10.95
CA GLU A 34 4.32 8.90 -10.79
C GLU A 34 3.88 10.24 -10.18
N ASN A 35 2.67 10.71 -10.52
CA ASN A 35 2.09 11.90 -9.87
C ASN A 35 1.85 11.66 -8.37
N ALA A 36 1.22 10.53 -8.02
CA ALA A 36 1.02 10.13 -6.62
C ALA A 36 2.33 10.05 -5.84
N LYS A 37 3.36 9.46 -6.46
CA LYS A 37 4.70 9.37 -5.90
C LYS A 37 5.31 10.75 -5.68
N SER A 38 5.12 11.69 -6.61
CA SER A 38 5.60 13.07 -6.45
C SER A 38 4.94 13.76 -5.25
N TRP A 39 3.61 13.66 -5.10
CA TRP A 39 2.91 14.20 -3.93
C TRP A 39 3.41 13.56 -2.63
N TYR A 40 3.54 12.24 -2.59
CA TYR A 40 4.09 11.52 -1.44
C TYR A 40 5.47 12.02 -1.01
N LEU A 41 6.38 12.19 -1.99
CA LEU A 41 7.74 12.67 -1.75
C LEU A 41 7.77 14.13 -1.27
N SER A 42 6.80 14.95 -1.72
CA SER A 42 6.62 16.32 -1.22
C SER A 42 5.96 16.41 0.17
N GLY A 43 5.45 15.29 0.69
CA GLY A 43 4.73 15.24 1.96
C GLY A 43 3.24 15.52 1.87
N ASP A 44 2.72 15.80 0.67
CA ASP A 44 1.28 15.92 0.41
C ASP A 44 0.64 14.52 0.36
N LEU A 45 0.41 13.97 1.55
CA LEU A 45 -0.11 12.61 1.73
C LEU A 45 -1.56 12.48 1.26
N ASP A 46 -2.37 13.51 1.44
CA ASP A 46 -3.80 13.49 1.12
C ASP A 46 -4.01 13.49 -0.40
N SER A 47 -3.27 14.34 -1.14
CA SER A 47 -3.30 14.30 -2.62
C SER A 47 -2.80 12.97 -3.16
N ALA A 48 -1.75 12.42 -2.56
CA ALA A 48 -1.21 11.11 -2.97
C ALA A 48 -2.23 9.98 -2.74
N GLU A 49 -2.86 9.94 -1.55
CA GLU A 49 -3.92 8.98 -1.22
C GLU A 49 -5.09 9.08 -2.19
N HIS A 50 -5.64 10.28 -2.35
CA HIS A 50 -6.79 10.52 -3.21
C HIS A 50 -6.52 10.07 -4.64
N HIS A 51 -5.33 10.37 -5.16
CA HIS A 51 -4.98 10.00 -6.53
C HIS A 51 -4.76 8.48 -6.70
N LEU A 52 -4.18 7.81 -5.71
CA LEU A 52 -4.05 6.35 -5.72
C LEU A 52 -5.41 5.66 -5.64
N GLN A 53 -6.31 6.12 -4.78
CA GLN A 53 -7.67 5.61 -4.70
C GLN A 53 -8.42 5.79 -6.03
N TRP A 54 -8.27 6.95 -6.68
CA TRP A 54 -8.80 7.17 -8.01
C TRP A 54 -8.21 6.18 -9.04
N LEU A 55 -6.89 6.00 -9.03
CA LEU A 55 -6.19 5.05 -9.91
C LEU A 55 -6.72 3.62 -9.71
N HIS A 56 -6.89 3.19 -8.46
CA HIS A 56 -7.48 1.89 -8.11
C HIS A 56 -8.93 1.76 -8.58
N SER A 57 -9.74 2.83 -8.43
CA SER A 57 -11.13 2.85 -8.90
C SER A 57 -11.28 2.71 -10.43
N LYS A 58 -10.21 3.01 -11.17
CA LYS A 58 -10.15 2.84 -12.63
C LYS A 58 -9.65 1.46 -13.06
N GLY A 59 -9.41 0.53 -12.12
CA GLY A 59 -8.84 -0.78 -12.42
C GLY A 59 -7.36 -0.70 -12.84
N LEU A 60 -6.70 0.44 -12.61
CA LEU A 60 -5.32 0.68 -13.03
C LEU A 60 -4.31 0.33 -11.93
N ALA A 61 -4.73 -0.42 -10.91
CA ALA A 61 -3.92 -0.77 -9.76
C ALA A 61 -2.72 -1.65 -10.13
N SER A 62 -1.64 -1.46 -9.40
CA SER A 62 -0.41 -2.26 -9.46
C SER A 62 0.10 -2.54 -8.05
N SER A 63 1.01 -3.51 -7.93
CA SER A 63 1.71 -3.79 -6.66
C SER A 63 2.32 -2.50 -6.09
N GLN A 64 3.06 -1.74 -6.91
CA GLN A 64 3.71 -0.50 -6.46
C GLN A 64 2.71 0.57 -6.00
N SER A 65 1.54 0.67 -6.64
CA SER A 65 0.51 1.63 -6.24
C SER A 65 -0.11 1.28 -4.87
N TRP A 66 -0.31 -0.01 -4.58
CA TRP A 66 -0.79 -0.48 -3.28
C TRP A 66 0.28 -0.33 -2.21
N ALA A 67 1.53 -0.65 -2.54
CA ALA A 67 2.68 -0.43 -1.65
C ALA A 67 2.79 1.05 -1.23
N LEU A 68 2.67 1.97 -2.19
CA LEU A 68 2.73 3.40 -1.90
C LEU A 68 1.55 3.85 -1.03
N LEU A 69 0.34 3.33 -1.27
CA LEU A 69 -0.82 3.60 -0.43
C LEU A 69 -0.61 3.09 1.01
N GLY A 70 0.01 1.91 1.18
CA GLY A 70 0.43 1.42 2.48
C GLY A 70 1.40 2.36 3.19
N ASN A 71 2.44 2.83 2.48
CA ASN A 71 3.39 3.80 3.03
C ASN A 71 2.71 5.12 3.45
N ILE A 72 1.72 5.58 2.69
CA ILE A 72 0.94 6.78 3.02
C ILE A 72 0.15 6.56 4.32
N TYR A 73 -0.59 5.46 4.41
CA TYR A 73 -1.34 5.12 5.63
C TYR A 73 -0.43 4.94 6.84
N PHE A 74 0.73 4.30 6.67
CA PHE A 74 1.74 4.18 7.72
C PHE A 74 2.21 5.54 8.22
N ARG A 75 2.51 6.49 7.32
CA ARG A 75 2.91 7.86 7.68
C ARG A 75 1.78 8.68 8.33
N GLN A 76 0.53 8.35 8.05
CA GLN A 76 -0.65 8.93 8.69
C GLN A 76 -1.05 8.19 9.99
N TYR A 77 -0.25 7.23 10.48
CA TYR A 77 -0.55 6.41 11.67
C TYR A 77 -1.83 5.55 11.53
N ARG A 78 -2.29 5.29 10.30
CA ARG A 78 -3.46 4.46 9.98
C ARG A 78 -3.02 3.02 9.73
N PHE A 79 -2.52 2.36 10.76
CA PHE A 79 -1.79 1.10 10.60
C PHE A 79 -2.64 -0.07 10.09
N GLU A 80 -3.94 -0.12 10.41
CA GLU A 80 -4.85 -1.15 9.89
C GLU A 80 -5.08 -0.98 8.39
N ALA A 81 -5.23 0.27 7.92
CA ALA A 81 -5.35 0.56 6.50
C ALA A 81 -4.03 0.27 5.76
N SER A 82 -2.89 0.58 6.41
CA SER A 82 -1.55 0.28 5.88
C SER A 82 -1.35 -1.22 5.67
N GLU A 83 -1.72 -2.04 6.65
CA GLU A 83 -1.67 -3.50 6.54
C GLU A 83 -2.47 -4.00 5.34
N GLN A 84 -3.72 -3.57 5.22
CA GLN A 84 -4.58 -3.96 4.10
C GLN A 84 -3.97 -3.60 2.74
N ALA A 85 -3.39 -2.39 2.62
CA ALA A 85 -2.74 -1.96 1.40
C ALA A 85 -1.47 -2.77 1.07
N TYR A 86 -0.64 -3.12 2.06
CA TYR A 86 0.51 -4.00 1.83
C TYR A 86 0.08 -5.42 1.45
N VAL A 87 -0.96 -5.97 2.07
CA VAL A 87 -1.53 -7.27 1.69
C VAL A 87 -2.00 -7.23 0.24
N ARG A 88 -2.74 -6.18 -0.16
CA ARG A 88 -3.12 -5.99 -1.57
C ARG A 88 -1.91 -5.90 -2.49
N SER A 89 -0.83 -5.22 -2.09
CA SER A 89 0.41 -5.17 -2.88
C SER A 89 1.00 -6.56 -3.14
N LEU A 90 0.98 -7.43 -2.12
CA LEU A 90 1.48 -8.81 -2.19
C LEU A 90 0.58 -9.74 -3.00
N GLU A 91 -0.72 -9.44 -3.11
CA GLU A 91 -1.63 -10.15 -4.03
C GLU A 91 -1.23 -9.96 -5.50
N PHE A 92 -0.64 -8.81 -5.86
CA PHE A 92 -0.13 -8.54 -7.21
C PHE A 92 1.27 -9.09 -7.44
N ASP A 93 2.15 -8.98 -6.44
CA ASP A 93 3.52 -9.50 -6.49
C ASP A 93 3.96 -9.93 -5.10
N SER A 94 3.87 -11.24 -4.84
CA SER A 94 4.23 -11.85 -3.56
C SER A 94 5.74 -11.96 -3.34
N SER A 95 6.55 -11.75 -4.38
CA SER A 95 8.01 -11.87 -4.35
C SER A 95 8.72 -10.59 -3.92
N ASN A 96 7.98 -9.49 -3.76
CA ASN A 96 8.54 -8.20 -3.37
C ASN A 96 8.91 -8.15 -1.89
N ASN A 97 10.19 -8.40 -1.59
CA ASN A 97 10.74 -8.44 -0.23
C ASN A 97 10.58 -7.10 0.54
N ASP A 98 10.57 -5.97 -0.16
CA ASP A 98 10.44 -4.65 0.49
C ASP A 98 9.07 -4.50 1.16
N ILE A 99 8.02 -5.12 0.59
CA ILE A 99 6.67 -5.06 1.14
C ILE A 99 6.54 -5.89 2.41
N TRP A 100 7.20 -7.06 2.46
CA TRP A 100 7.26 -7.87 3.68
C TRP A 100 7.96 -7.12 4.81
N PHE A 101 9.04 -6.40 4.50
CA PHE A 101 9.72 -5.54 5.47
C PHE A 101 8.81 -4.42 5.99
N ASN A 102 8.11 -3.70 5.09
CA ASN A 102 7.19 -2.63 5.49
C ASN A 102 5.99 -3.16 6.29
N LEU A 103 5.47 -4.34 5.94
CA LEU A 103 4.41 -5.00 6.71
C LEU A 103 4.89 -5.37 8.11
N ALA A 104 6.12 -5.87 8.27
CA ALA A 104 6.70 -6.14 9.58
C ALA A 104 6.83 -4.86 10.42
N LEU A 105 7.29 -3.75 9.84
CA LEU A 105 7.33 -2.46 10.52
C LEU A 105 5.93 -1.98 10.93
N ASN A 106 4.91 -2.17 10.10
CA ASN A 106 3.53 -1.86 10.43
C ASN A 106 3.01 -2.67 11.63
N GLN A 107 3.30 -3.97 11.66
CA GLN A 107 2.90 -4.85 12.75
C GLN A 107 3.58 -4.49 14.08
N LEU A 108 4.86 -4.08 14.04
CA LEU A 108 5.54 -3.56 15.24
C LEU A 108 4.84 -2.31 15.77
N ARG A 109 4.37 -1.41 14.90
CA ARG A 109 3.60 -0.21 15.27
C ARG A 109 2.24 -0.56 15.88
N GLN A 110 1.47 -1.45 15.26
CA GLN A 110 0.18 -1.92 15.79
C GLN A 110 0.33 -2.60 17.15
N THR A 111 1.38 -3.43 17.30
CA THR A 111 1.69 -4.08 18.57
C THR A 111 2.01 -3.04 19.64
N THR A 112 2.80 -2.02 19.30
CA THR A 112 3.14 -0.93 20.23
C THR A 112 1.89 -0.17 20.68
N ASN A 113 1.00 0.19 19.74
CA ASN A 113 -0.26 0.86 20.08
C ASN A 113 -1.12 -0.01 21.01
N THR A 114 -1.27 -1.30 20.69
CA THR A 114 -2.02 -2.24 21.53
C THR A 114 -1.47 -2.31 22.96
N LEU A 115 -0.15 -2.36 23.11
CA LEU A 115 0.48 -2.43 24.43
C LEU A 115 0.37 -1.10 25.20
N MET A 116 0.44 0.03 24.51
CA MET A 116 0.19 1.34 25.12
C MET A 116 -1.26 1.45 25.62
N ASP A 117 -2.23 1.03 24.81
CA ASP A 117 -3.64 1.01 25.18
C ASP A 117 -3.89 0.07 26.38
N ALA A 118 -3.27 -1.11 26.37
CA ALA A 118 -3.34 -2.04 27.49
C ALA A 118 -2.76 -1.41 28.77
N ARG A 119 -1.58 -0.78 28.68
CA ARG A 119 -0.93 -0.10 29.80
C ARG A 119 -1.81 0.98 30.42
N GLY A 120 -2.53 1.75 29.59
CA GLY A 120 -3.46 2.78 30.05
C GLY A 120 -4.71 2.24 30.75
N GLN A 121 -5.11 1.01 30.46
CA GLN A 121 -6.30 0.37 31.04
C GLN A 121 -5.99 -0.45 32.31
N LEU A 122 -4.77 -0.95 32.45
CA LEU A 122 -4.35 -1.70 33.62
C LEU A 122 -4.26 -0.77 34.85
N LYS A 123 -4.87 -1.22 35.96
CA LYS A 123 -4.96 -0.44 37.22
C LYS A 123 -3.66 -0.46 38.02
N GLU A 124 -2.81 -1.45 37.78
CA GLU A 124 -1.54 -1.66 38.46
C GLU A 124 -0.45 -1.74 37.40
N THR A 125 0.76 -1.33 37.77
CA THR A 125 1.93 -1.44 36.92
C THR A 125 2.23 -2.92 36.67
N ASP A 126 2.42 -3.28 35.40
CA ASP A 126 2.86 -4.61 34.98
C ASP A 126 4.28 -4.50 34.42
N ASP A 127 5.26 -5.00 35.19
CA ASP A 127 6.69 -4.93 34.84
C ASP A 127 7.01 -5.69 33.54
N GLN A 128 6.25 -6.75 33.20
CA GLN A 128 6.46 -7.51 31.97
C GLN A 128 5.97 -6.70 30.76
N LEU A 129 4.80 -6.07 30.88
CA LEU A 129 4.26 -5.17 29.86
C LEU A 129 5.18 -3.99 29.60
N ASP A 130 5.64 -3.32 30.66
CA ASP A 130 6.52 -2.15 30.56
C ASP A 130 7.88 -2.54 29.97
N GLY A 131 8.41 -3.72 30.30
CA GLY A 131 9.62 -4.28 29.68
C GLY A 131 9.45 -4.52 28.18
N LEU A 132 8.36 -5.19 27.77
CA LEU A 132 8.07 -5.46 26.35
C LEU A 132 7.86 -4.17 25.55
N LEU A 133 7.12 -3.21 26.11
CA LEU A 133 6.90 -1.92 25.47
C LEU A 133 8.22 -1.16 25.28
N LYS A 134 9.11 -1.18 26.28
CA LYS A 134 10.44 -0.57 26.19
C LYS A 134 11.27 -1.19 25.07
N ASP A 135 11.29 -2.51 24.96
CA ASP A 135 12.05 -3.21 23.92
C ASP A 135 11.53 -2.89 22.52
N LEU A 136 10.20 -2.89 22.33
CA LEU A 136 9.58 -2.54 21.06
C LEU A 136 9.85 -1.09 20.66
N LEU A 137 9.78 -0.14 21.60
CA LEU A 137 10.12 1.26 21.34
C LEU A 137 11.60 1.42 20.98
N GLY A 138 12.48 0.66 21.64
CA GLY A 138 13.90 0.57 21.32
C GLY A 138 14.16 0.12 19.87
N LEU A 139 13.46 -0.91 19.40
CA LEU A 139 13.53 -1.35 17.99
C LEU A 139 13.10 -0.25 17.01
N GLN A 140 12.17 0.60 17.44
CA GLN A 140 11.65 1.72 16.66
C GLN A 140 12.47 3.01 16.82
N LYS A 141 13.55 2.97 17.61
CA LYS A 141 14.39 4.13 17.97
C LYS A 141 13.60 5.27 18.62
N LEU A 142 12.58 4.95 19.39
CA LEU A 142 11.80 5.89 20.20
C LEU A 142 12.07 5.65 21.69
N SER A 143 12.02 6.70 22.52
CA SER A 143 12.04 6.54 23.98
C SER A 143 10.62 6.60 24.57
N ILE A 144 10.42 6.01 25.75
CA ILE A 144 9.14 6.09 26.48
C ILE A 144 8.80 7.54 26.86
N GLU A 145 9.81 8.37 27.09
CA GLU A 145 9.66 9.78 27.47
C GLU A 145 9.17 10.65 26.31
N ASP A 146 9.39 10.21 25.05
CA ASP A 146 8.92 10.90 23.85
C ASP A 146 7.41 10.73 23.61
N ILE A 147 6.79 9.77 24.29
CA ILE A 147 5.39 9.39 24.14
C ILE A 147 4.62 9.96 25.33
N LYS A 148 4.11 11.19 25.16
CA LYS A 148 3.36 11.94 26.18
C LYS A 148 1.91 11.51 26.29
#